data_AF-A0A3N3ZRD5-F1
#
_entry.id   AF-A0A3N3ZRD5-F1
#
_cell.length_a   1.000
_cell.length_b   1.000
_cell.length_c   1.000
_cell.angle_alpha   90.00
_cell.angle_beta   90.00
_cell.angle_gamma   90.00
#
_symmetry.space_group_name_H-M   'P 1'
#
loop_
_entity.id
_entity.type
_entity.pdbx_description
1 polymer ?
#
loop_
_entity_poly.entity_id
_entity_poly.type
_entity_poly.pdbx_seq_one_letter_code
_entity_poly.pdbx_strand_id
1 'polypeptide(L)' 'MNALNAVLASTGRRAGQARRWFSGVMGADKYQRYREFHAAHGQPGEAPMTEREFWRDWQDYQEKNPQGRCC' A
#
# COMPACT_ATOMS: atom_id res chain seq x y z
N MET A 1 8.53 34.32 -4.79
CA MET A 1 8.50 32.84 -4.91
C MET A 1 8.99 32.49 -6.32
N ASN A 2 10.18 31.90 -6.47
CA ASN A 2 10.87 31.81 -7.77
C ASN A 2 10.39 30.61 -8.61
N ALA A 3 10.29 30.78 -9.94
CA ALA A 3 9.74 29.80 -10.90
C ALA A 3 10.40 28.41 -10.83
N LEU A 4 11.68 28.37 -10.43
CA LEU A 4 12.44 27.14 -10.21
C LEU A 4 11.79 26.22 -9.15
N ASN A 5 11.28 26.79 -8.06
CA ASN A 5 10.61 26.03 -7.00
C ASN A 5 9.27 25.43 -7.48
N ALA A 6 8.57 26.12 -8.37
CA ALA A 6 7.31 25.64 -8.93
C ALA A 6 7.53 24.44 -9.86
N VAL A 7 8.58 24.48 -10.70
CA VAL A 7 8.97 23.37 -11.58
C VAL A 7 9.43 22.16 -10.75
N LEU A 8 10.33 22.35 -9.78
CA LEU A 8 10.79 21.27 -8.89
C LEU A 8 9.63 20.64 -8.11
N ALA A 9 8.70 21.45 -7.58
CA ALA A 9 7.52 20.95 -6.90
C ALA A 9 6.60 20.15 -7.83
N SER A 10 6.43 20.58 -9.09
CA SER A 10 5.61 19.85 -10.07
C SER A 10 6.22 18.50 -10.48
N THR A 11 7.54 18.45 -10.65
CA THR A 11 8.28 17.22 -10.95
C THR A 11 8.19 16.24 -9.78
N GLY A 12 8.36 16.73 -8.54
CA GLY A 12 8.21 15.92 -7.33
C GLY A 12 6.82 15.32 -7.20
N ARG A 13 5.75 16.08 -7.49
CA ARG A 13 4.37 15.57 -7.47
C ARG A 13 4.13 14.46 -8.50
N ARG A 14 4.65 14.60 -9.71
CA ARG A 14 4.52 13.58 -10.77
C ARG A 14 5.27 12.29 -10.41
N ALA A 15 6.49 12.41 -9.90
CA ALA A 15 7.27 11.26 -9.44
C ALA A 15 6.55 10.52 -8.29
N GLY A 16 5.97 11.26 -7.35
CA GLY A 16 5.17 10.68 -6.26
C GLY A 16 3.93 9.93 -6.76
N GLN A 17 3.20 10.47 -7.74
CA GLN A 17 2.07 9.77 -8.36
C GLN A 17 2.50 8.50 -9.10
N ALA A 18 3.58 8.57 -9.88
CA ALA A 18 4.10 7.41 -10.60
C ALA A 18 4.49 6.28 -9.64
N ARG A 19 5.17 6.61 -8.53
CA ARG A 19 5.49 5.63 -7.47
C ARG A 19 4.22 5.01 -6.88
N ARG A 20 3.22 5.81 -6.53
CA ARG A 20 1.95 5.30 -5.96
C ARG A 20 1.24 4.36 -6.95
N TRP A 21 1.15 4.76 -8.20
CA TRP A 21 0.56 3.94 -9.26
C TRP A 21 1.30 2.61 -9.41
N PHE A 22 2.63 2.65 -9.51
CA PHE A 22 3.46 1.45 -9.65
C PHE A 22 3.37 0.52 -8.44
N SER A 23 3.41 1.08 -7.21
CA SER A 23 3.19 0.30 -5.98
C SER A 23 1.81 -0.35 -5.95
N GLY A 24 0.78 0.32 -6.46
CA GLY A 24 -0.56 -0.24 -6.61
C GLY A 24 -0.61 -1.41 -7.57
N VAL A 25 0.02 -1.29 -8.74
CA VAL A 25 0.10 -2.36 -9.76
C VAL A 25 0.86 -3.58 -9.22
N MET A 26 2.00 -3.36 -8.58
CA MET A 26 2.80 -4.44 -7.99
C MET A 26 2.18 -5.02 -6.71
N GLY A 27 1.14 -4.39 -6.16
CA GLY A 27 0.55 -4.76 -4.87
C GLY A 27 1.45 -4.45 -3.66
N ALA A 28 2.51 -3.66 -3.84
CA ALA A 28 3.43 -3.28 -2.78
C ALA A 28 2.80 -2.31 -1.76
N ASP A 29 1.64 -1.72 -2.08
CA ASP A 29 0.91 -0.81 -1.19
C ASP A 29 -0.17 -1.50 -0.33
N LYS A 30 -0.28 -2.85 -0.39
CA LYS A 30 -1.28 -3.61 0.39
C LYS A 30 -1.19 -3.38 1.89
N TYR A 31 0.02 -3.37 2.47
CA TYR A 31 0.18 -3.11 3.91
C TYR A 31 -0.26 -1.69 4.29
N GLN A 32 0.06 -0.70 3.47
CA GLN A 32 -0.37 0.69 3.70
C GLN A 32 -1.91 0.79 3.68
N ARG A 33 -2.57 0.17 2.70
CA ARG A 33 -4.04 0.13 2.62
C ARG A 33 -4.65 -0.61 3.82
N TYR A 34 -4.02 -1.69 4.28
CA TYR A 34 -4.44 -2.38 5.51
C TYR A 34 -4.40 -1.44 6.72
N ARG A 35 -3.31 -0.67 6.88
CA ARG A 35 -3.20 0.30 7.99
C ARG A 35 -4.25 1.40 7.90
N GLU A 36 -4.52 1.91 6.71
CA GLU A 36 -5.56 2.91 6.47
C GLU A 36 -6.95 2.37 6.83
N PHE A 37 -7.25 1.15 6.39
CA PHE A 37 -8.50 0.46 6.73
C PHE A 37 -8.62 0.21 8.24
N HIS A 38 -7.56 -0.29 8.88
CA HIS A 38 -7.53 -0.52 10.33
C HIS A 38 -7.67 0.79 11.12
N ALA A 39 -7.06 1.88 10.66
CA ALA A 39 -7.22 3.18 11.32
C ALA A 39 -8.66 3.72 11.21
N ALA A 40 -9.34 3.47 10.08
CA ALA A 40 -10.69 3.94 9.84
C ALA A 40 -11.79 3.05 10.48
N HIS A 41 -11.53 1.74 10.61
CA HIS A 41 -12.56 0.74 10.94
C HIS A 41 -12.16 -0.24 12.05
N GLY A 42 -10.93 -0.18 12.54
CA GLY A 42 -10.44 -1.06 13.59
C GLY A 42 -11.15 -0.84 14.92
N GLN A 43 -11.14 -1.87 15.76
CA GLN A 43 -11.74 -1.79 17.09
C GLN A 43 -10.88 -0.90 18.01
N PRO A 44 -11.50 -0.07 18.87
CA PRO A 44 -10.75 0.71 19.84
C PRO A 44 -9.86 -0.18 20.73
N GLY A 45 -8.58 0.16 20.82
CA GLY A 45 -7.61 -0.57 21.63
C GLY A 45 -6.98 -1.80 20.96
N GLU A 46 -7.43 -2.19 19.77
CA GLU A 46 -6.79 -3.23 18.98
C GLU A 46 -5.57 -2.66 18.23
N ALA A 47 -4.43 -3.34 18.37
CA ALA A 47 -3.21 -2.96 17.64
C ALA A 47 -3.24 -3.58 16.23
N PRO A 48 -2.87 -2.82 15.18
CA PRO A 48 -2.74 -3.39 13.86
C PRO A 48 -1.58 -4.39 13.82
N MET A 49 -1.67 -5.36 12.92
CA MET A 49 -0.57 -6.27 12.62
C MET A 49 0.69 -5.51 12.22
N THR A 50 1.84 -6.05 12.60
CA THR A 50 3.12 -5.63 12.03
C THR A 50 3.17 -5.96 10.54
N GLU A 51 4.04 -5.29 9.80
CA GLU A 51 4.20 -5.53 8.36
C GLU A 51 4.54 -6.98 8.04
N ARG A 52 5.43 -7.59 8.85
CA ARG A 52 5.82 -8.99 8.70
C ARG A 52 4.65 -9.94 8.92
N GLU A 53 3.83 -9.69 9.95
CA GLU A 53 2.65 -10.51 10.24
C GLU A 53 1.62 -10.41 9.12
N PHE A 54 1.37 -9.20 8.62
CA PHE A 54 0.47 -8.96 7.50
C PHE A 54 0.90 -9.74 6.24
N TRP A 55 2.18 -9.70 5.87
CA TRP A 55 2.65 -10.42 4.68
C TRP A 55 2.59 -11.94 4.83
N ARG A 56 2.86 -12.45 6.03
CA ARG A 56 2.67 -13.88 6.33
C ARG A 56 1.19 -14.27 6.19
N ASP A 57 0.28 -13.54 6.82
CA ASP A 57 -1.16 -13.81 6.74
C ASP A 57 -1.69 -13.71 5.30
N TRP A 58 -1.24 -12.69 4.55
CA TRP A 58 -1.58 -12.54 3.15
C TRP A 58 -1.13 -13.73 2.30
N GLN A 59 0.08 -14.25 2.54
CA GLN A 59 0.57 -15.44 1.84
C GLN A 59 -0.27 -16.67 2.19
N ASP A 60 -0.55 -16.88 3.48
CA ASP A 60 -1.40 -17.98 3.96
C ASP A 60 -2.81 -17.92 3.34
N TYR A 61 -3.38 -16.72 3.25
CA TYR A 61 -4.66 -16.49 2.59
C TYR A 61 -4.61 -16.88 1.11
N GLN A 62 -3.56 -16.49 0.39
CA GLN A 62 -3.41 -16.78 -1.04
C GLN A 62 -3.20 -18.27 -1.33
N GLU A 63 -2.60 -19.01 -0.40
CA GLU A 63 -2.44 -20.46 -0.49
C GLU A 63 -3.76 -21.19 -0.20
N LYS A 64 -4.53 -20.74 0.80
CA LYS A 64 -5.86 -21.28 1.12
C LYS A 64 -6.94 -20.90 0.09
N ASN A 65 -6.74 -19.80 -0.64
CA ASN A 65 -7.69 -19.27 -1.62
C ASN A 65 -7.03 -19.17 -3.00
N PRO A 66 -6.71 -20.31 -3.64
CA PRO A 66 -6.09 -20.30 -4.96
C PRO A 66 -7.11 -19.77 -5.97
N GLN A 67 -7.02 -18.48 -6.31
CA GLN A 67 -7.94 -17.82 -7.23
C GLN A 67 -7.68 -18.24 -8.68
N GLY A 68 -8.11 -19.44 -9.05
CA GLY A 68 -8.01 -19.96 -10.41
C GLY A 68 -6.58 -19.95 -10.94
N ARG A 69 -5.60 -20.25 -10.09
CA ARG A 69 -4.23 -20.49 -10.56
C ARG A 69 -4.30 -21.68 -11.50
N CYS A 70 -3.76 -21.51 -12.70
CA CYS A 70 -3.70 -22.52 -13.75
C CYS A 70 -2.81 -23.69 -13.27
N CYS A 71 -3.39 -24.51 -12.43
CA CYS A 71 -3.16 -25.94 -12.31
C CYS A 71 -4.53 -26.61 -12.30
#